data_AF-A0A838PGD3-F1
#
_entry.id   AF-A0A838PGD3-F1
#
_cell.length_a   1.000
_cell.length_b   1.000
_cell.length_c   1.000
_cell.angle_alpha   90.00
_cell.angle_beta   90.00
_cell.angle_gamma   90.00
#
_symmetry.space_group_name_H-M   'P 1'
#
loop_
_entity.id
_entity.type
_entity.pdbx_description
1 polymer ?
#
loop_
_entity_poly.entity_id
_entity_poly.type
_entity_poly.pdbx_seq_one_letter_code
_entity_poly.pdbx_strand_id
1 'polypeptide(L)' 'GVPFPDAEGLVGELRTAVEESLARSAKDGISEISLLQTHLHDDLAEFVYRRLKRRPMVLPVVVEV' A
#
# COMPACT_ATOMS: atom_id res chain seq x y z
N GLY A 1 4.53 -14.56 -12.94
CA GLY A 1 3.77 -13.78 -11.95
C GLY A 1 3.32 -14.70 -10.84
N VAL A 2 3.30 -14.25 -9.59
CA VAL A 2 2.81 -15.07 -8.47
C VAL A 2 1.29 -15.21 -8.62
N PRO A 3 0.73 -16.43 -8.70
CA PRO A 3 -0.72 -16.60 -8.74
C PRO A 3 -1.29 -16.28 -7.36
N PHE A 4 -2.16 -15.27 -7.30
CA PHE A 4 -2.96 -14.95 -6.13
C PHE A 4 -4.33 -15.62 -6.29
N PRO A 5 -4.71 -16.59 -5.43
CA PRO A 5 -6.09 -17.07 -5.39
C PRO A 5 -6.97 -15.88 -4.98
N ASP A 6 -7.96 -15.53 -5.81
CA ASP A 6 -8.82 -14.34 -5.67
C ASP A 6 -8.10 -12.99 -5.79
N ALA A 7 -7.49 -12.74 -6.95
CA ALA A 7 -6.75 -11.52 -7.23
C ALA A 7 -7.63 -10.25 -7.22
N GLU A 8 -8.90 -10.34 -7.63
CA GLU A 8 -9.81 -9.18 -7.66
C GLU A 8 -10.15 -8.69 -6.25
N GLY A 9 -10.52 -9.59 -5.34
CA GLY A 9 -10.77 -9.23 -3.94
C GLY A 9 -9.53 -8.60 -3.29
N LEU A 10 -8.36 -9.21 -3.49
CA LEU A 10 -7.09 -8.70 -2.95
C LEU A 10 -6.74 -7.30 -3.49
N VAL A 11 -6.96 -7.03 -4.77
CA VAL A 11 -6.72 -5.70 -5.35
C VAL A 11 -7.65 -4.66 -4.74
N GLY A 12 -8.92 -5.01 -4.49
CA GLY A 12 -9.86 -4.13 -3.79
C GLY A 12 -9.39 -3.80 -2.37
N GLU A 13 -8.99 -4.81 -1.60
CA GLU A 13 -8.46 -4.62 -0.24
C GLU A 13 -7.17 -3.76 -0.25
N LEU A 14 -6.27 -3.97 -1.22
CA LEU A 14 -5.05 -3.17 -1.37
C LEU A 14 -5.38 -1.70 -1.70
N ARG A 15 -6.37 -1.44 -2.54
CA ARG A 15 -6.82 -0.08 -2.86
C ARG A 15 -7.30 0.64 -1.61
N THR A 16 -8.11 -0.02 -0.78
CA THR A 16 -8.55 0.53 0.51
C THR A 16 -7.37 0.85 1.41
N ALA A 17 -6.38 -0.05 1.53
CA ALA A 17 -5.20 0.18 2.34
C ALA A 17 -4.37 1.40 1.86
N VAL A 18 -4.24 1.59 0.54
CA VAL A 18 -3.60 2.79 -0.04
C VAL A 18 -4.38 4.06 0.32
N GLU A 19 -5.70 4.05 0.14
CA GLU A 19 -6.56 5.20 0.46
C GLU A 19 -6.47 5.59 1.94
N GLU A 20 -6.47 4.61 2.85
CA GLU A 20 -6.31 4.83 4.29
C GLU A 20 -4.93 5.39 4.65
N SER A 21 -3.86 4.88 4.02
CA SER A 21 -2.48 5.36 4.23
C SER A 21 -2.31 6.81 3.76
N LEU A 22 -2.86 7.15 2.60
CA LEU A 22 -2.84 8.51 2.07
C LEU A 22 -3.71 9.46 2.91
N ALA A 23 -4.90 9.03 3.34
CA ALA A 23 -5.78 9.85 4.18
C ALA A 23 -5.16 10.17 5.54
N ARG A 24 -4.46 9.19 6.14
CA ARG A 24 -3.69 9.40 7.37
C ARG A 24 -2.54 10.38 7.15
N SER A 25 -1.73 10.16 6.12
CA SER A 25 -0.61 11.06 5.80
C SER A 25 -1.07 12.49 5.52
N ALA A 26 -2.18 12.66 4.80
CA ALA A 26 -2.80 13.96 4.54
C ALA A 26 -3.31 14.64 5.82
N LYS A 27 -3.93 13.88 6.74
CA LYS A 27 -4.36 14.39 8.04
C LYS A 27 -3.17 14.87 8.88
N ASP A 28 -2.03 14.22 8.75
CA ASP A 28 -0.78 14.58 9.44
C ASP A 28 0.01 15.69 8.70
N GLY A 29 -0.53 16.20 7.59
CA GLY A 29 0.09 17.28 6.81
C GLY A 29 1.31 16.87 5.99
N ILE A 30 1.47 15.57 5.74
CA ILE A 30 2.62 15.00 5.04
C ILE A 30 2.36 15.04 3.54
N SER A 31 3.26 15.71 2.81
CA SER A 31 3.20 15.82 1.34
C SER A 31 4.51 15.46 0.65
N GLU A 32 5.57 15.19 1.41
CA GLU A 32 6.86 14.78 0.87
C GLU A 32 6.75 13.40 0.23
N ILE A 33 7.07 13.32 -1.06
CA ILE A 33 6.95 12.10 -1.87
C ILE A 33 7.68 10.91 -1.24
N SER A 34 8.88 11.11 -0.70
CA SER A 34 9.66 10.05 -0.05
C SER A 34 8.96 9.50 1.19
N LEU A 35 8.35 10.36 2.01
CA LEU A 35 7.61 9.95 3.20
C LEU A 35 6.32 9.23 2.81
N LEU A 36 5.60 9.73 1.81
CA LEU A 36 4.41 9.06 1.28
C LEU A 36 4.75 7.66 0.74
N GLN A 37 5.85 7.52 0.01
CA GLN A 37 6.33 6.22 -0.48
C GLN A 37 6.69 5.27 0.67
N THR A 38 7.38 5.76 1.70
CA THR A 38 7.70 4.96 2.90
C THR A 38 6.43 4.50 3.62
N HIS A 39 5.50 5.40 3.90
CA HIS A 39 4.24 5.07 4.57
C HIS A 39 3.43 4.03 3.78
N LEU A 40 3.29 4.25 2.47
CA LEU A 40 2.61 3.31 1.58
C LEU A 40 3.31 1.94 1.57
N HIS A 41 4.64 1.91 1.49
CA HIS A 41 5.40 0.67 1.50
C HIS A 41 5.14 -0.11 2.81
N ASP A 42 5.26 0.54 3.95
CA ASP A 42 5.17 -0.10 5.26
C ASP A 42 3.74 -0.61 5.54
N ASP A 43 2.72 0.20 5.25
CA ASP A 43 1.32 -0.16 5.42
C ASP A 43 0.92 -1.34 4.51
N LEU A 44 1.33 -1.30 3.24
CA LEU A 44 1.05 -2.38 2.29
C LEU A 44 1.82 -3.65 2.61
N ALA A 45 3.08 -3.54 3.03
CA ALA A 45 3.88 -4.69 3.44
C ALA A 45 3.26 -5.39 4.65
N GLU A 46 2.78 -4.62 5.64
CA GLU A 46 2.07 -5.15 6.80
C GLU A 46 0.76 -5.83 6.39
N PHE A 47 -0.07 -5.15 5.60
CA PHE A 47 -1.35 -5.69 5.13
C PHE A 47 -1.16 -7.01 4.38
N VAL A 48 -0.25 -7.04 3.40
CA VAL A 48 0.03 -8.23 2.59
C VAL A 48 0.59 -9.36 3.45
N TYR A 49 1.47 -9.06 4.40
CA TYR A 49 1.99 -10.07 5.32
C TYR A 49 0.88 -10.66 6.20
N ARG A 50 -0.02 -9.83 6.74
CA ARG A 50 -1.17 -10.27 7.54
C ARG A 50 -2.08 -11.20 6.75
N ARG A 51 -2.39 -10.83 5.50
CA ARG A 51 -3.35 -11.52 4.61
C ARG A 51 -2.82 -12.79 3.96
N LEU A 52 -1.57 -12.76 3.47
CA LEU A 52 -1.00 -13.84 2.66
C LEU A 52 0.09 -14.65 3.37
N LYS A 53 0.60 -14.17 4.53
CA LYS A 53 1.75 -14.75 5.24
C LYS A 53 2.99 -14.91 4.34
N ARG A 54 3.08 -14.06 3.31
CA ARG A 54 4.18 -13.98 2.34
C ARG A 54 4.73 -12.57 2.31
N ARG A 55 5.96 -12.43 1.79
CA ARG A 55 6.65 -11.14 1.60
C ARG A 55 6.94 -10.91 0.12
N PRO A 56 5.90 -10.63 -0.71
CA PRO A 56 6.15 -10.24 -2.09
C PRO A 56 6.83 -8.87 -2.13
N MET A 57 7.49 -8.59 -3.24
CA MET A 57 8.04 -7.26 -3.52
C MET A 57 6.88 -6.28 -3.74
N VAL A 58 6.84 -5.20 -2.95
CA VAL A 58 5.88 -4.11 -3.10
C VAL A 58 6.67 -2.84 -3.41
N LEU A 59 6.37 -2.19 -4.54
CA LEU A 59 7.05 -0.97 -4.97
C LEU A 59 6.00 0.13 -5.21
N PRO A 60 5.75 1.02 -4.23
CA PRO A 60 4.86 2.15 -4.43
C PRO A 60 5.52 3.20 -5.34
N VAL A 61 4.74 3.77 -6.27
CA VAL A 61 5.16 4.89 -7.12
C VAL A 61 4.20 6.05 -6.87
N VAL A 62 4.74 7.18 -6.41
CA VAL A 62 3.98 8.41 -6.12
C VAL A 62 4.48 9.49 -7.07
N VAL A 63 3.53 10.17 -7.73
CA VAL A 63 3.79 11.24 -8.69
C VAL A 63 2.96 12.45 -8.25
N GLU A 64 3.60 13.61 -8.19
CA GLU A 64 2.93 14.89 -7.98
C GLU A 64 2.28 15.37 -9.29
N VAL A 65 1.02 15.79 -9.21
CA VAL A 65 0.20 16.20 -10.37
C VAL A 65 -0.18 17.67 -10.31
#